data_AF-A0A9Y4U3W1-F1
#
_entry.id   AF-A0A9Y4U3W1-F1
#
_cell.length_a   1.000
_cell.length_b   1.000
_cell.length_c   1.000
_cell.angle_alpha   90.00
_cell.angle_beta   90.00
_cell.angle_gamma   90.00
#
_symmetry.space_group_name_H-M   'P 1'
#
loop_
_entity.id
_entity.type
_entity.pdbx_description
1 polymer ?
#
loop_
_entity_poly.entity_id
_entity_poly.type
_entity_poly.pdbx_seq_one_letter_code
_entity_poly.pdbx_strand_id
1 'polypeptide(L)' 'EEKSGEKVSEAKAIKLYGQVPPIEKMDASLSSLTNCEKLSLSTNCIEKIAGLNGLKNLRILSLGRNNIKALTGLVGYV' A
#
# COMPACT_ATOMS: atom_id res chain seq x y z
N GLU A 1 3.90 -2.29 -18.04
CA GLU A 1 5.09 -1.83 -17.28
C GLU A 1 5.45 -2.88 -16.23
N GLU A 2 6.72 -3.22 -16.19
CA GLU A 2 7.50 -4.13 -15.33
C GLU A 2 6.74 -5.11 -14.39
N LYS A 3 6.54 -6.34 -14.89
CA LYS A 3 6.48 -7.55 -14.05
C LYS A 3 7.88 -7.82 -13.49
N SER A 4 8.25 -7.19 -12.38
CA SER A 4 9.42 -7.66 -11.63
C SER A 4 9.00 -8.88 -10.82
N GLY A 5 9.50 -10.05 -11.21
CA GLY A 5 9.29 -11.34 -10.55
C GLY A 5 10.05 -11.49 -9.24
N GLU A 6 10.22 -10.40 -8.48
CA GLU A 6 10.72 -10.48 -7.12
C GLU A 6 9.58 -10.86 -6.19
N LYS A 7 9.84 -11.74 -5.22
CA LYS A 7 8.89 -12.01 -4.14
C LYS A 7 8.45 -10.66 -3.58
N VAL A 8 7.14 -10.41 -3.57
CA VAL A 8 6.57 -9.12 -3.16
C VAL A 8 7.07 -8.72 -1.76
N SER A 9 7.36 -9.69 -0.90
CA SER A 9 7.94 -9.54 0.44
C SER A 9 9.36 -8.95 0.48
N GLU A 10 10.15 -9.09 -0.58
CA GLU A 10 11.53 -8.58 -0.67
C GLU A 10 11.62 -7.28 -1.50
N ALA A 11 10.55 -6.92 -2.19
CA ALA A 11 10.50 -5.72 -3.02
C ALA A 11 10.55 -4.44 -2.18
N LYS A 12 11.55 -3.59 -2.45
CA LYS A 12 11.68 -2.26 -1.81
C LYS A 12 10.65 -1.25 -2.31
N ALA A 13 10.15 -1.41 -3.52
CA ALA A 13 9.17 -0.51 -4.12
C ALA A 13 8.04 -1.31 -4.76
N ILE A 14 6.82 -1.09 -4.30
CA ILE A 14 5.63 -1.80 -4.74
C ILE A 14 4.67 -0.81 -5.38
N LYS A 15 4.35 -1.09 -6.65
CA LYS A 15 3.48 -0.27 -7.48
C LYS A 15 2.17 -1.02 -7.71
N LEU A 16 1.15 -0.65 -6.96
CA LEU A 16 -0.22 -1.17 -7.02
C LEU A 16 -1.22 -0.08 -7.44
N TYR A 17 -0.79 0.85 -8.29
CA TYR A 17 -1.69 1.89 -8.80
C TYR A 17 -2.53 1.37 -9.97
N GLY A 18 -3.78 1.84 -10.09
CA GLY A 18 -4.64 1.54 -11.24
C GLY A 18 -4.96 0.06 -11.42
N GLN A 19 -5.20 -0.67 -10.33
CA GLN A 19 -5.51 -2.10 -10.42
C GLN A 19 -6.91 -2.34 -11.01
N VAL A 20 -7.06 -3.48 -11.71
CA VAL A 20 -8.33 -3.94 -12.28
C VAL A 20 -8.54 -5.39 -11.83
N PRO A 21 -9.49 -5.69 -10.94
CA PRO A 21 -10.41 -4.75 -10.26
C PRO A 21 -9.69 -3.78 -9.30
N PRO A 22 -10.28 -2.60 -9.01
CA PRO A 22 -9.69 -1.62 -8.11
C PRO A 22 -9.61 -2.16 -6.67
N ILE A 23 -8.57 -1.78 -5.94
CA ILE A 23 -8.42 -2.15 -4.54
C ILE A 23 -9.39 -1.33 -3.69
N GLU A 24 -10.33 -1.97 -3.00
CA GLU A 24 -11.32 -1.31 -2.14
C GLU A 24 -10.88 -1.23 -0.66
N LYS A 25 -10.03 -2.17 -0.24
CA LYS A 25 -9.53 -2.27 1.13
C LYS A 25 -8.08 -2.69 1.16
N MET A 26 -7.33 -2.09 2.08
CA MET A 26 -6.00 -2.56 2.43
C MET A 26 -6.13 -3.74 3.39
N ASP A 27 -5.45 -4.84 3.10
CA ASP A 27 -5.55 -6.08 3.87
C ASP A 27 -4.20 -6.46 4.52
N ALA A 28 -4.24 -7.40 5.46
CA ALA A 28 -3.06 -7.80 6.24
C ALA A 28 -1.92 -8.40 5.39
N SER A 29 -2.20 -8.77 4.14
CA SER A 29 -1.20 -9.18 3.15
C SER A 29 -0.09 -8.13 2.96
N LEU A 30 -0.40 -6.84 3.13
CA LEU A 30 0.60 -5.77 3.07
C LEU A 30 1.57 -5.80 4.26
N SER A 31 1.17 -6.40 5.39
CA SER A 31 2.04 -6.53 6.57
C SER A 31 3.23 -7.47 6.33
N SER A 32 3.17 -8.32 5.29
CA SER A 32 4.28 -9.19 4.88
C SER A 32 5.42 -8.45 4.16
N LEU A 33 5.18 -7.20 3.78
CA LEU A 33 6.08 -6.35 3.00
C LEU A 33 7.06 -5.62 3.91
N THR A 34 7.78 -6.36 4.76
CA THR A 34 8.65 -5.79 5.80
C THR A 34 9.78 -4.95 5.24
N ASN A 35 10.25 -5.23 4.02
CA ASN A 35 11.32 -4.51 3.32
C ASN A 35 10.83 -3.39 2.39
N CYS A 36 9.51 -3.17 2.27
CA CYS A 36 8.97 -2.17 1.36
C CYS A 36 9.18 -0.75 1.91
N GLU A 37 9.88 0.08 1.13
CA GLU A 37 10.14 1.49 1.40
C GLU A 37 9.17 2.42 0.67
N LYS A 38 8.65 2.00 -0.49
CA LYS A 38 7.76 2.81 -1.34
C LYS A 38 6.53 2.01 -1.77
N LEU A 39 5.35 2.42 -1.32
CA LEU A 39 4.09 1.79 -1.67
C LEU A 39 3.18 2.78 -2.41
N SER A 40 2.89 2.47 -3.67
CA SER A 40 1.99 3.26 -4.51
C SER A 40 0.67 2.53 -4.69
N LEU A 41 -0.40 3.07 -4.10
CA LEU A 41 -1.77 2.57 -4.17
C LEU A 41 -2.71 3.60 -4.82
N SER A 42 -2.16 4.55 -5.56
CA SER A 42 -2.94 5.61 -6.20
C SER A 42 -3.91 5.06 -7.25
N THR A 43 -5.02 5.76 -7.52
CA THR A 43 -6.00 5.35 -8.54
C THR A 43 -6.60 3.97 -8.21
N ASN A 44 -7.14 3.84 -7.01
CA ASN A 44 -7.90 2.68 -6.54
C ASN A 44 -9.19 3.16 -5.85
N CYS A 45 -9.92 2.27 -5.19
CA CYS A 45 -11.15 2.60 -4.47
C CYS A 45 -11.00 2.40 -2.95
N ILE A 46 -9.80 2.60 -2.39
CA ILE A 46 -9.53 2.29 -0.99
C ILE A 46 -10.37 3.20 -0.09
N GLU A 47 -11.24 2.63 0.74
CA GLU A 47 -12.09 3.40 1.66
C GLU A 47 -11.47 3.58 3.04
N LYS A 48 -10.63 2.63 3.45
CA LYS A 48 -10.01 2.58 4.77
C LYS A 48 -8.55 2.16 4.70
N ILE A 49 -7.71 2.86 5.44
CA ILE A 49 -6.29 2.55 5.60
C ILE A 49 -6.15 1.47 6.69
N ALA A 50 -5.54 0.34 6.34
CA ALA A 50 -5.26 -0.77 7.24
C ALA A 50 -4.00 -1.54 6.78
N GLY A 51 -3.44 -2.42 7.62
CA GLY A 51 -2.29 -3.25 7.22
C GLY A 51 -0.95 -2.52 7.11
N LEU A 52 -0.84 -1.28 7.60
CA LEU A 52 0.42 -0.53 7.63
C LEU A 52 1.39 -0.98 8.75
N ASN A 53 0.90 -1.64 9.80
CA ASN A 53 1.74 -1.99 10.96
C ASN A 53 2.93 -2.93 10.65
N GLY A 54 2.85 -3.73 9.58
CA GLY A 54 3.97 -4.60 9.16
C GLY A 54 5.01 -3.91 8.27
N LEU A 55 4.67 -2.74 7.72
CA LEU A 55 5.48 -1.95 6.80
C LEU A 55 6.49 -1.06 7.57
N LYS A 56 7.39 -1.71 8.32
CA LYS A 56 8.35 -1.03 9.22
C LYS A 56 9.34 -0.10 8.52
N ASN A 57 9.67 -0.40 7.26
CA ASN A 57 10.61 0.38 6.46
C ASN A 57 9.93 1.36 5.50
N LEU A 58 8.61 1.50 5.55
CA LEU A 58 7.87 2.34 4.61
C LEU A 58 8.16 3.81 4.83
N ARG A 59 8.63 4.48 3.77
CA ARG A 59 8.98 5.90 3.74
C ARG A 59 8.05 6.72 2.87
N ILE A 60 7.52 6.11 1.80
CA ILE A 60 6.65 6.77 0.82
C ILE A 60 5.38 5.95 0.65
N LEU A 61 4.24 6.57 0.95
CA LEU A 61 2.92 5.99 0.75
C LEU A 61 2.10 6.91 -0.15
N SER A 62 1.75 6.45 -1.35
CA SER A 62 0.91 7.20 -2.28
C SER A 62 -0.51 6.61 -2.28
N LEU A 63 -1.48 7.39 -1.81
CA LEU A 63 -2.90 7.01 -1.74
C LEU A 63 -3.79 7.96 -2.56
N GLY A 64 -3.22 8.72 -3.50
CA GLY A 64 -3.98 9.68 -4.31
C GLY A 64 -5.04 9.02 -5.18
N ARG A 65 -6.17 9.70 -5.46
CA ARG A 65 -7.30 9.11 -6.20
C ARG A 65 -7.78 7.78 -5.59
N ASN A 66 -8.11 7.82 -4.29
CA ASN A 66 -8.81 6.77 -3.57
C ASN A 66 -10.09 7.35 -2.93
N ASN A 67 -10.89 6.50 -2.29
CA ASN A 67 -12.14 6.89 -1.62
C ASN A 67 -12.00 6.95 -0.10
N ILE A 68 -10.82 7.36 0.40
CA ILE A 68 -10.50 7.33 1.84
C ILE A 68 -11.32 8.40 2.55
N LYS A 69 -12.32 7.98 3.32
CA LYS A 69 -13.21 8.88 4.06
C LYS A 69 -12.62 9.32 5.40
N ALA A 70 -11.73 8.51 5.97
CA ALA A 70 -11.08 8.78 7.24
C ALA A 70 -9.63 8.27 7.24
N LEU A 71 -8.72 9.06 7.80
CA LEU A 71 -7.30 8.72 7.96
C LEU A 71 -7.04 7.83 9.19
N THR A 72 -8.08 7.18 9.70
CA THR A 72 -8.01 6.19 10.78
C THR A 72 -7.16 5.00 10.32
N GLY A 73 -5.94 4.90 10.84
CA GLY A 73 -4.94 3.90 10.42
C GLY A 73 -3.52 4.45 10.27
N LEU A 74 -3.36 5.78 10.25
CA LEU A 74 -2.07 6.47 10.23
C LEU A 74 -1.55 6.86 11.63
N VAL A 75 -2.21 6.39 12.70
CA VAL A 75 -2.00 6.87 14.10
C VAL A 75 -0.61 6.55 14.68
N GLY A 76 0.29 5.92 13.92
CA GLY A 76 1.69 5.69 14.31
C GLY A 76 2.74 6.30 13.36
N TYR A 77 2.31 7.08 12.36
CA TYR A 77 3.17 7.65 11.32
C TYR A 77 3.10 9.19 11.25
N VAL A 78 2.53 9.84 12.29
CA VAL A 78 2.48 11.30 12.47
C VAL A 78 3.46 11.72 13.55
#